data_AF-A0A524LLY0-F1
#
_entry.id   AF-A0A524LLY0-F1
#
_cell.length_a   1.000
_cell.length_b   1.000
_cell.length_c   1.000
_cell.angle_alpha   90.00
_cell.angle_beta   90.00
_cell.angle_gamma   90.00
#
_symmetry.space_group_name_H-M   'P 1'
#
loop_
_entity.id
_entity.type
_entity.pdbx_description
1 polymer ?
#
loop_
_entity_poly.entity_id
_entity_poly.type
_entity_poly.pdbx_seq_one_letter_code
_entity_poly.pdbx_strand_id
1 'polypeptide(L)'
;MTKTLEEVMHFLENYTIAWHHWLMLLSLLKLGGHATKAQIMPVYKQEGFSPHAIDRVFATDLAELGEAVKVDGGLENLSNTTTITLTEDPSFQKFLKKNVKAVISTFKTRPRA
;
A
#
# COMPACT_ATOMS: atom_id res chain seq x y z
N MET A 1 -6.20 16.28 6.94
CA MET A 1 -7.06 15.21 7.48
C MET A 1 -6.60 13.90 6.88
N THR A 2 -6.35 12.89 7.70
CA THR A 2 -6.06 11.51 7.25
C THR A 2 -7.38 10.81 6.93
N LYS A 3 -7.41 10.00 5.86
CA LYS A 3 -8.61 9.20 5.53
C LYS A 3 -8.86 8.16 6.63
N THR A 4 -10.13 7.96 6.98
CA THR A 4 -10.52 6.95 7.98
C THR A 4 -10.41 5.55 7.40
N LEU A 5 -10.36 4.52 8.26
CA LEU A 5 -10.37 3.13 7.79
C LEU A 5 -11.56 2.78 6.91
N GLU A 6 -12.74 3.33 7.19
CA GLU A 6 -13.94 3.09 6.38
C GLU A 6 -13.78 3.66 4.96
N GLU A 7 -13.30 4.90 4.85
CA GLU A 7 -13.02 5.55 3.56
C GLU A 7 -11.96 4.78 2.77
N VAL A 8 -10.91 4.32 3.45
CA VAL A 8 -9.82 3.54 2.83
C VAL A 8 -10.34 2.19 2.34
N MET A 9 -11.14 1.48 3.13
CA MET A 9 -11.73 0.20 2.71
C MET A 9 -12.62 0.39 1.48
N HIS A 10 -13.49 1.39 1.47
CA HIS A 10 -14.36 1.65 0.33
C HIS A 10 -13.56 2.02 -0.93
N PHE A 11 -12.51 2.83 -0.78
CA PHE A 11 -11.59 3.15 -1.87
C PHE A 11 -10.89 1.90 -2.44
N LEU A 12 -10.43 1.00 -1.56
CA LEU A 12 -9.72 -0.24 -1.94
C LEU A 12 -10.61 -1.27 -2.65
N GLU A 13 -11.94 -1.16 -2.55
CA GLU A 13 -12.89 -2.02 -3.28
C GLU A 13 -12.82 -1.78 -4.81
N ASN A 14 -12.44 -0.58 -5.25
CA ASN A 14 -12.22 -0.29 -6.66
C ASN A 14 -10.79 -0.66 -7.09
N TYR A 15 -10.57 -1.94 -7.34
CA TYR A 15 -9.25 -2.52 -7.65
C TYR A 15 -8.53 -1.88 -8.84
N THR A 16 -9.26 -1.38 -9.83
CA THR A 16 -8.65 -0.76 -11.01
C THR A 16 -7.98 0.56 -10.66
N ILE A 17 -8.58 1.34 -9.76
CA ILE A 17 -8.07 2.63 -9.30
C ILE A 17 -7.01 2.39 -8.24
N ALA A 18 -7.29 1.57 -7.23
CA ALA A 18 -6.44 1.41 -6.05
C ALA A 18 -5.31 0.37 -6.21
N TRP A 19 -4.98 -0.04 -7.44
CA TRP A 19 -4.03 -1.14 -7.67
C TRP A 19 -2.65 -0.84 -7.05
N HIS A 20 -2.18 0.39 -7.14
CA HIS A 20 -0.87 0.76 -6.60
C HIS A 20 -0.85 0.78 -5.06
N HIS A 21 -1.94 1.18 -4.41
CA HIS A 21 -2.11 1.02 -2.95
C HIS A 21 -2.09 -0.45 -2.54
N TRP A 22 -2.71 -1.32 -3.34
CA TRP A 22 -2.66 -2.75 -3.11
C TRP A 22 -1.23 -3.32 -3.21
N LEU A 23 -0.33 -2.76 -4.04
CA LEU A 23 1.07 -3.18 -4.05
C LEU A 23 1.74 -2.92 -2.69
N MET A 24 1.48 -1.77 -2.08
CA MET A 24 1.99 -1.44 -0.75
C MET A 24 1.44 -2.40 0.31
N LEU A 25 0.11 -2.58 0.34
CA LEU A 25 -0.55 -3.45 1.32
C LEU A 25 -0.08 -4.90 1.20
N LEU A 26 0.04 -5.41 -0.02
CA LEU A 26 0.56 -6.77 -0.28
C LEU A 26 2.03 -6.91 0.13
N SER A 27 2.84 -5.86 -0.08
CA SER A 27 4.24 -5.85 0.37
C SER A 27 4.34 -5.88 1.89
N LEU A 28 3.55 -5.06 2.58
CA LEU A 28 3.48 -5.06 4.04
C LEU A 28 3.02 -6.43 4.56
N LEU A 29 1.94 -6.99 4.01
CA LEU A 29 1.44 -8.32 4.40
C LEU A 29 2.50 -9.41 4.20
N LYS A 30 3.23 -9.38 3.08
CA LYS A 30 4.32 -10.32 2.79
C LYS A 30 5.48 -10.19 3.79
N LEU A 31 5.72 -8.99 4.30
CA LEU A 31 6.81 -8.66 5.24
C LEU A 31 6.37 -8.73 6.72
N GLY A 32 5.18 -9.27 7.02
CA GLY A 32 4.71 -9.45 8.39
C GLY A 32 4.05 -8.21 8.99
N GLY A 33 3.48 -7.36 8.15
CA GLY A 33 2.73 -6.16 8.54
C GLY A 33 3.59 -4.92 8.80
N HIS A 34 4.92 -5.02 8.71
CA HIS A 34 5.82 -3.89 8.95
C HIS A 34 7.02 -3.96 8.01
N ALA A 35 7.43 -2.83 7.45
CA ALA A 35 8.57 -2.75 6.54
C ALA A 35 9.11 -1.32 6.41
N THR A 36 10.37 -1.16 6.02
CA THR A 36 10.92 0.15 5.66
C THR A 36 10.56 0.53 4.23
N LYS A 37 10.58 1.83 3.91
CA LYS A 37 10.42 2.34 2.53
C LYS A 37 11.34 1.59 1.55
N ALA A 38 12.61 1.38 1.92
CA ALA A 38 13.57 0.66 1.08
C ALA A 38 13.18 -0.78 0.79
N GLN A 39 12.48 -1.45 1.70
CA GLN A 39 12.00 -2.82 1.52
C GLN A 39 10.76 -2.90 0.62
N ILE A 40 9.89 -1.87 0.64
CA ILE A 40 8.67 -1.83 -0.18
C ILE A 40 8.98 -1.34 -1.61
N MET A 41 9.81 -0.31 -1.75
CA MET A 41 10.08 0.37 -3.02
C MET A 41 10.42 -0.54 -4.22
N PRO A 42 11.13 -1.68 -4.07
CA PRO A 42 11.39 -2.58 -5.18
C PRO A 42 10.14 -3.08 -5.92
N VAL A 43 8.99 -3.24 -5.25
CA VAL A 43 7.75 -3.69 -5.93
C VAL A 43 7.28 -2.68 -6.95
N TYR A 44 7.32 -1.38 -6.61
CA TYR A 44 6.95 -0.31 -7.51
C TYR A 44 7.90 -0.23 -8.72
N LYS A 45 9.21 -0.46 -8.50
CA LYS A 45 10.16 -0.50 -9.62
C LYS A 45 9.87 -1.67 -10.57
N GLN A 46 9.49 -2.82 -10.04
CA GLN A 46 9.14 -4.01 -10.82
C GLN A 46 7.87 -3.81 -11.65
N GLU A 47 6.91 -3.04 -11.14
CA GLU A 47 5.66 -2.68 -11.83
C GLU A 47 5.83 -1.52 -12.82
N GLY A 48 7.07 -1.10 -13.12
CA GLY A 48 7.36 -0.15 -14.20
C GLY A 48 7.17 1.33 -13.84
N PHE A 49 7.03 1.68 -12.55
CA PHE A 49 6.95 3.08 -12.14
C PHE A 49 8.25 3.82 -12.49
N SER A 50 8.11 4.99 -13.12
CA SER A 50 9.24 5.84 -13.47
C SER A 50 10.05 6.24 -12.24
N PRO A 51 11.41 6.17 -12.28
CA PRO A 51 12.26 6.61 -11.18
C PRO A 51 12.02 8.05 -10.73
N HIS A 52 11.54 8.92 -11.63
CA HIS A 52 11.27 10.33 -11.32
C HIS A 52 9.91 10.56 -10.64
N ALA A 53 8.99 9.58 -10.73
CA ALA A 53 7.63 9.68 -10.18
C ALA A 53 7.39 8.76 -8.99
N ILE A 54 8.19 7.69 -8.86
CA ILE A 54 7.97 6.61 -7.90
C ILE A 54 7.93 7.09 -6.44
N ASP A 55 8.79 8.04 -6.06
CA ASP A 55 8.78 8.60 -4.70
C ASP A 55 7.52 9.40 -4.41
N ARG A 56 7.00 10.12 -5.42
CA ARG A 56 5.74 10.86 -5.31
C ARG A 56 4.56 9.90 -5.20
N VAL A 57 4.51 8.88 -6.05
CA VAL A 57 3.46 7.84 -5.99
C VAL A 57 3.46 7.17 -4.62
N PHE A 58 4.63 6.77 -4.13
CA PHE A 58 4.76 6.14 -2.82
C PHE A 58 4.26 7.04 -1.69
N ALA A 59 4.60 8.33 -1.70
CA ALA A 59 4.12 9.29 -0.72
C ALA A 59 2.61 9.51 -0.81
N THR A 60 2.07 9.60 -2.02
CA THR A 60 0.62 9.68 -2.27
C THR A 60 -0.09 8.44 -1.75
N ASP A 61 0.42 7.25 -2.01
CA ASP A 61 -0.18 5.99 -1.53
C ASP A 61 -0.24 5.95 -0.01
N LEU A 62 0.82 6.39 0.69
CA LEU A 62 0.80 6.49 2.15
C LEU A 62 -0.24 7.49 2.65
N ALA A 63 -0.32 8.66 2.02
CA ALA A 63 -1.31 9.67 2.39
C ALA A 63 -2.75 9.19 2.17
N GLU A 64 -2.98 8.48 1.07
CA GLU A 64 -4.30 7.96 0.70
C GLU A 64 -4.70 6.70 1.46
N LEU A 65 -3.74 5.91 1.93
CA LEU A 65 -3.99 4.78 2.82
C LEU A 65 -4.33 5.23 4.25
N GLY A 66 -4.06 6.48 4.63
CA GLY A 66 -4.55 7.09 5.86
C GLY A 66 -4.34 6.19 7.09
N GLU A 67 -5.41 5.93 7.83
CA GLU A 67 -5.38 5.08 9.04
C GLU A 67 -5.01 3.60 8.80
N ALA A 68 -5.03 3.12 7.55
CA ALA A 68 -4.63 1.74 7.25
C ALA A 68 -3.14 1.49 7.46
N VAL A 69 -2.33 2.56 7.46
CA VAL A 69 -0.89 2.50 7.68
C VAL A 69 -0.44 3.55 8.68
N LYS A 70 0.53 3.18 9.51
CA LYS A 70 1.25 4.09 10.38
C LYS A 70 2.65 4.31 9.80
N VAL A 71 3.05 5.57 9.68
CA VAL A 71 4.37 5.96 9.20
C VAL A 71 5.16 6.56 10.35
N ASP A 72 6.27 5.92 10.71
CA ASP A 72 7.13 6.40 11.79
C ASP A 72 7.80 7.72 11.39
N GLY A 73 7.59 8.75 12.21
CA GLY A 73 8.06 10.12 11.91
C GLY A 73 7.17 10.92 10.96
N GLY A 74 6.02 10.37 10.54
CA GLY A 74 5.04 11.04 9.69
C GLY A 74 5.41 11.07 8.20
N LEU A 75 4.60 11.76 7.39
CA LEU A 75 4.70 11.78 5.93
C LEU A 75 5.67 12.84 5.38
N GLU A 76 6.09 13.82 6.19
CA GLU A 76 6.82 14.99 5.71
C GLU A 76 8.32 14.71 5.46
N ASN A 77 8.89 13.68 6.10
CA ASN A 77 10.32 13.35 6.03
C ASN A 77 10.56 11.87 5.71
N LEU A 78 9.92 11.37 4.64
CA LEU A 78 10.08 9.99 4.20
C LEU A 78 11.52 9.71 3.75
N SER A 79 12.20 8.85 4.50
CA SER A 79 13.54 8.35 4.20
C SER A 79 13.48 6.87 3.83
N ASN A 80 14.56 6.32 3.29
CA ASN A 80 14.66 4.89 2.98
C ASN A 80 14.54 4.00 4.22
N THR A 81 14.87 4.52 5.40
CA THR A 81 14.79 3.82 6.69
C THR A 81 13.46 4.07 7.41
N THR A 82 12.58 4.92 6.88
CA THR A 82 11.26 5.16 7.46
C THR A 82 10.46 3.86 7.49
N THR A 83 9.97 3.50 8.67
CA THR A 83 9.16 2.31 8.89
C THR A 83 7.68 2.61 8.64
N ILE A 84 7.03 1.70 7.92
CA ILE A 84 5.61 1.70 7.63
C ILE A 84 5.02 0.44 8.24
N THR A 85 3.98 0.61 9.05
CA THR A 85 3.29 -0.46 9.75
C THR A 85 1.83 -0.51 9.33
N LEU A 86 1.34 -1.68 8.98
CA LEU A 86 -0.06 -1.95 8.69
C LEU A 86 -0.87 -1.89 10.00
N THR A 87 -2.04 -1.26 9.97
CA THR A 87 -2.93 -1.24 11.14
C THR A 87 -3.33 -2.65 11.58
N GLU A 88 -3.45 -2.86 12.89
CA GLU A 88 -3.96 -4.12 13.48
C GLU A 88 -5.48 -4.10 13.69
N ASP A 89 -6.16 -3.04 13.24
CA ASP A 89 -7.61 -2.91 13.39
C ASP A 89 -8.35 -4.18 12.88
N PRO A 90 -9.18 -4.84 13.71
CA PRO A 90 -9.81 -6.10 13.34
C PRO A 90 -10.70 -6.02 12.10
N SER A 91 -11.35 -4.87 11.87
CA SER A 91 -12.24 -4.67 10.71
C SER A 91 -11.42 -4.61 9.43
N PHE A 92 -10.31 -3.89 9.44
CA PHE A 92 -9.40 -3.79 8.30
C PHE A 92 -8.70 -5.12 8.02
N GLN A 93 -8.24 -5.82 9.06
CA GLN A 93 -7.64 -7.13 8.93
C GLN A 93 -8.60 -8.16 8.30
N LYS A 94 -9.89 -8.11 8.68
CA LYS A 94 -10.93 -8.93 8.05
C LYS A 94 -11.16 -8.55 6.59
N PHE A 95 -11.17 -7.26 6.27
CA PHE A 95 -11.28 -6.75 4.90
C PHE A 95 -10.12 -7.26 4.03
N LEU A 96 -8.87 -7.15 4.49
CA LEU A 96 -7.70 -7.64 3.76
C LEU A 96 -7.83 -9.15 3.49
N LYS A 97 -8.14 -9.95 4.52
CA LYS A 97 -8.30 -11.40 4.36
C LYS A 97 -9.35 -11.79 3.31
N LYS A 98 -10.45 -11.02 3.24
CA LYS A 98 -11.52 -11.24 2.24
C LYS A 98 -11.06 -10.94 0.82
N ASN A 99 -10.27 -9.87 0.63
CA ASN A 99 -10.01 -9.31 -0.70
C ASN A 99 -8.65 -9.72 -1.30
N VAL A 100 -7.64 -10.04 -0.48
CA VAL A 100 -6.26 -10.33 -0.92
C VAL A 100 -6.18 -11.40 -2.02
N LYS A 101 -6.95 -12.49 -1.89
CA LYS A 101 -6.93 -13.57 -2.90
C LYS A 101 -7.43 -13.08 -4.27
N ALA A 102 -8.51 -12.30 -4.28
CA ALA A 102 -9.07 -11.75 -5.51
C ALA A 102 -8.09 -10.76 -6.15
N VAL A 103 -7.54 -9.85 -5.34
CA VAL A 103 -6.53 -8.87 -5.76
C VAL A 103 -5.33 -9.54 -6.42
N ILE A 104 -4.71 -10.51 -5.74
CA ILE A 104 -3.55 -11.25 -6.27
C ILE A 104 -3.90 -11.94 -7.60
N SER A 105 -5.09 -12.52 -7.70
CA SER A 105 -5.55 -13.17 -8.94
C SER A 105 -5.61 -12.15 -10.09
N THR A 106 -6.21 -10.98 -9.85
CA THR A 106 -6.32 -9.90 -10.83
C THR A 106 -4.96 -9.40 -11.30
N PHE A 107 -3.99 -9.24 -10.38
CA PHE A 107 -2.61 -8.86 -10.73
C PHE A 107 -1.93 -9.89 -11.62
N LYS A 108 -2.08 -11.18 -11.32
CA LYS A 108 -1.47 -12.26 -12.13
C LYS A 108 -2.06 -12.36 -13.53
N THR A 109 -3.32 -11.97 -13.71
CA THR A 109 -4.01 -12.00 -15.01
C THR A 109 -3.80 -10.76 -15.86
N ARG A 110 -3.27 -9.66 -15.30
CA ARG A 110 -2.87 -8.51 -16.12
C ARG A 110 -1.64 -8.93 -16.96
N PRO A 111 -1.71 -8.87 -18.30
CA PRO A 111 -0.51 -8.99 -19.11
C PRO A 111 0.46 -7.90 -18.65
N ARG A 112 1.72 -8.27 -18.39
CA ARG A 112 2.78 -7.28 -18.23
C ARG A 112 2.86 -6.52 -19.56
N ALA A 113 2.45 -5.26 -19.53
CA ALA A 113 2.54 -4.37 -20.68
C ALA A 113 4.01 -4.11 -21.04
#